data_AF-A0A0A9W8Y1-F1
#
_entry.id   AF-A0A0A9W8Y1-F1
#
_cell.length_a   1.000
_cell.length_b   1.000
_cell.length_c   1.000
_cell.angle_alpha   90.00
_cell.angle_beta   90.00
_cell.angle_gamma   90.00
#
_symmetry.space_group_name_H-M   'P 1'
#
loop_
_entity.id
_entity.type
_entity.pdbx_description
1 polymer ?
#
loop_
_entity_poly.entity_id
_entity_poly.type
_entity_poly.pdbx_seq_one_letter_code
_entity_poly.pdbx_strand_id
1 'polypeptide(L)'
;MVFTGKSGKQEKMTVFNFTSPGVAMAMYNVDESITSFAHSSFQVALQKKWPLYLSTKNTILKKYDGRFKDIFQDVYEKNYKADFEKNKIWYEHRLIDDMVAQVIKSKGGFIWSCKNYDGDVQSDIIAQGYGSLGLMTSVLMCPDGKTVEAEAAHGTVTRHYRQHQKGLPTSTNPIASIFAWTRGLAHRAKLDNTPDLAKFANDLEASCIETVEDGHMTKDLAITIHGLEKVNESHYLTTEDYLQAIADKLKTKMN
;
A
#
# COMPACT_ATOMS: atom_id res chain seq x y z
N MET A 1 -1.99 -30.77 13.48
CA MET A 1 -1.31 -30.42 12.21
C MET A 1 -0.49 -31.61 11.74
N VAL A 2 -0.49 -31.93 10.45
CA VAL A 2 0.30 -33.01 9.85
C VAL A 2 1.07 -32.45 8.65
N PHE A 3 2.37 -32.67 8.61
CA PHE A 3 3.21 -32.42 7.44
C PHE A 3 3.65 -33.77 6.86
N THR A 4 3.44 -33.99 5.56
CA THR A 4 3.90 -35.19 4.85
C THR A 4 4.98 -34.79 3.86
N GLY A 5 6.23 -35.16 4.14
CA GLY A 5 7.35 -34.89 3.24
C GLY A 5 7.27 -35.72 1.96
N LYS A 6 8.07 -35.34 0.94
CA LYS A 6 8.11 -36.06 -0.36
C LYS A 6 8.47 -37.55 -0.24
N SER A 7 9.19 -37.94 0.81
CA SER A 7 9.51 -39.35 1.12
C SER A 7 8.34 -40.13 1.71
N GLY A 8 7.17 -39.50 1.93
CA GLY A 8 6.04 -40.08 2.65
C GLY A 8 6.16 -40.02 4.18
N LYS A 9 7.31 -39.58 4.71
CA LYS A 9 7.49 -39.40 6.16
C LYS A 9 6.53 -38.34 6.69
N GLN A 10 5.78 -38.69 7.73
CA GLN A 10 4.84 -37.79 8.39
C GLN A 10 5.41 -37.22 9.68
N GLU A 11 5.20 -35.91 9.87
CA GLU A 11 5.41 -35.20 11.13
C GLU A 11 4.05 -34.74 11.65
N LYS A 12 3.72 -35.11 12.89
CA LYS A 12 2.43 -34.81 13.51
C LYS A 12 2.66 -33.92 14.74
N MET A 13 1.89 -32.84 14.83
CA MET A 13 1.90 -31.93 15.96
C MET A 13 0.48 -31.70 16.46
N THR A 14 0.22 -32.05 17.72
CA THR A 14 -1.02 -31.67 18.40
C THR A 14 -0.99 -30.17 18.67
N VAL A 15 -1.99 -29.46 18.15
CA VAL A 15 -2.10 -27.99 18.34
C VAL A 15 -2.98 -27.69 19.56
N PHE A 16 -4.16 -28.31 19.63
CA PHE A 16 -5.10 -28.13 20.73
C PHE A 16 -6.10 -29.30 20.79
N ASN A 17 -6.68 -29.55 21.96
CA ASN A 17 -7.75 -30.54 22.19
C ASN A 17 -9.05 -29.82 22.54
N PHE A 18 -10.01 -29.76 21.62
CA PHE A 18 -11.29 -29.09 21.84
C PHE A 18 -12.18 -29.87 22.83
N THR A 19 -12.65 -29.20 23.89
CA THR A 19 -13.63 -29.74 24.85
C THR A 19 -15.04 -29.15 24.68
N SER A 20 -15.18 -28.19 23.77
CA SER A 20 -16.42 -27.52 23.37
C SER A 20 -16.29 -27.06 21.90
N PRO A 21 -17.36 -26.60 21.23
CA PRO A 21 -17.27 -26.07 19.87
C PRO A 21 -16.22 -24.95 19.75
N GLY A 22 -15.40 -25.02 18.70
CA GLY A 22 -14.32 -24.05 18.46
C GLY A 22 -13.86 -24.05 17.01
N VAL A 23 -12.82 -23.27 16.72
CA VAL A 23 -12.28 -23.07 15.36
C VAL A 23 -10.77 -23.31 15.34
N ALA A 24 -10.26 -23.79 14.21
CA ALA A 24 -8.83 -24.01 13.97
C ALA A 24 -8.44 -23.51 12.58
N MET A 25 -7.21 -23.03 12.46
CA MET A 25 -6.63 -22.55 11.20
C MET A 25 -5.17 -23.01 11.09
N ALA A 26 -4.71 -23.23 9.87
CA ALA A 26 -3.31 -23.42 9.54
C ALA A 26 -2.93 -22.48 8.40
N MET A 27 -1.72 -21.93 8.44
CA MET A 27 -1.18 -21.02 7.44
C MET A 27 0.26 -21.41 7.10
N TYR A 28 0.71 -21.06 5.91
CA TYR A 28 2.07 -21.34 5.45
C TYR A 28 2.63 -20.15 4.66
N ASN A 29 3.94 -20.14 4.52
CA ASN A 29 4.65 -19.32 3.56
C ASN A 29 5.90 -20.10 3.10
N VAL A 30 6.54 -19.65 2.03
CA VAL A 30 7.72 -20.31 1.45
C VAL A 30 8.88 -19.34 1.38
N ASP A 31 10.09 -19.83 1.66
CA ASP A 31 11.30 -19.00 1.73
C ASP A 31 11.55 -18.21 0.44
N GLU A 32 11.24 -18.79 -0.72
CA GLU A 32 11.35 -18.13 -2.02
C GLU A 32 10.48 -16.86 -2.11
N SER A 33 9.24 -16.92 -1.62
CA SER A 33 8.33 -15.77 -1.60
C SER A 33 8.80 -14.70 -0.61
N ILE A 34 9.32 -15.11 0.55
CA ILE A 34 9.84 -14.18 1.56
C ILE A 34 11.11 -13.49 1.05
N THR A 35 12.00 -14.24 0.39
CA THR A 35 13.24 -13.74 -0.21
C THR A 35 12.93 -12.72 -1.31
N SER A 36 11.98 -13.08 -2.18
CA SER A 36 11.44 -12.20 -3.22
C SER A 36 10.87 -10.90 -2.65
N PHE A 37 10.06 -10.99 -1.59
CA PHE A 37 9.53 -9.84 -0.88
C PHE A 37 10.64 -8.95 -0.27
N ALA A 38 11.69 -9.55 0.29
CA ALA A 38 12.84 -8.82 0.81
C ALA A 38 13.56 -8.03 -0.29
N HIS A 39 13.87 -8.67 -1.43
CA HIS A 39 14.48 -8.01 -2.58
C HIS A 39 13.66 -6.83 -3.08
N SER A 40 12.35 -7.01 -3.30
CA SER A 40 11.46 -5.91 -3.73
C SER A 40 11.47 -4.76 -2.72
N SER A 41 11.40 -5.07 -1.43
CA SER A 41 11.41 -4.05 -0.37
C SER A 41 12.70 -3.22 -0.38
N PHE A 42 13.88 -3.88 -0.43
CA PHE A 42 15.16 -3.19 -0.45
C PHE A 42 15.38 -2.37 -1.73
N GLN A 43 14.93 -2.86 -2.88
CA GLN A 43 14.99 -2.12 -4.15
C GLN A 43 14.14 -0.84 -4.08
N VAL A 44 12.91 -0.92 -3.55
CA VAL A 44 12.03 0.25 -3.37
C VAL A 44 12.68 1.26 -2.42
N ALA A 45 13.25 0.81 -1.30
CA ALA A 45 13.97 1.68 -0.36
C ALA A 45 15.14 2.41 -1.01
N LEU A 46 15.94 1.73 -1.84
CA LEU A 46 17.04 2.35 -2.59
C LEU A 46 16.55 3.36 -3.64
N GLN A 47 15.49 3.01 -4.38
CA GLN A 47 14.90 3.92 -5.37
C GLN A 47 14.38 5.21 -4.72
N LYS A 48 13.75 5.10 -3.55
CA LYS A 48 13.25 6.25 -2.77
C LYS A 48 14.33 6.93 -1.93
N LYS A 49 15.49 6.29 -1.74
CA LYS A 49 16.54 6.68 -0.80
C LYS A 49 16.01 6.87 0.62
N TRP A 50 15.17 5.93 1.07
CA TRP A 50 14.56 5.92 2.40
C TRP A 50 15.02 4.71 3.22
N PRO A 51 15.13 4.82 4.55
CA PRO A 51 15.39 3.68 5.42
C PRO A 51 14.22 2.67 5.35
N LEU A 52 14.51 1.41 5.67
CA LEU A 52 13.55 0.30 5.59
C LEU A 52 13.38 -0.37 6.95
N TYR A 53 12.13 -0.62 7.32
CA TYR A 53 11.76 -1.37 8.51
C TYR A 53 10.96 -2.61 8.16
N LEU A 54 11.37 -3.78 8.66
CA LEU A 54 10.54 -4.98 8.68
C LEU A 54 9.90 -5.12 10.07
N SER A 55 8.58 -5.31 10.12
CA SER A 55 7.89 -5.61 11.38
C SER A 55 7.37 -7.04 11.43
N THR A 56 7.62 -7.74 12.54
CA THR A 56 7.04 -9.07 12.79
C THR A 56 6.70 -9.27 14.28
N LYS A 57 6.10 -10.40 14.65
CA LYS A 57 5.91 -10.82 16.05
C LYS A 57 6.75 -12.07 16.38
N ASN A 58 8.03 -12.05 16.01
CA ASN A 58 8.95 -13.18 16.17
C ASN A 58 9.20 -13.60 17.63
N THR A 59 8.90 -12.77 18.63
CA THR A 59 8.94 -13.16 20.05
C THR A 59 7.89 -14.22 20.41
N ILE A 60 6.75 -14.19 19.72
CA ILE A 60 5.65 -15.16 19.87
C ILE A 60 5.77 -16.26 18.82
N LEU A 61 5.85 -15.89 17.54
CA LEU A 61 5.95 -16.82 16.42
C LEU A 61 7.42 -17.09 16.06
N LYS A 62 8.16 -17.66 17.02
CA LYS A 62 9.64 -17.82 16.93
C LYS A 62 10.15 -18.46 15.65
N LYS A 63 9.47 -19.51 15.15
CA LYS A 63 9.86 -20.17 13.89
C LYS A 63 9.30 -19.46 12.66
N TYR A 64 8.02 -19.09 12.68
CA TYR A 64 7.33 -18.54 11.51
C TYR A 64 7.80 -17.11 11.21
N ASP A 65 7.65 -16.19 12.17
CA ASP A 65 8.05 -14.80 12.01
C ASP A 65 9.56 -14.60 12.16
N GLY A 66 10.23 -15.51 12.88
CA GLY A 66 11.69 -15.58 12.88
C GLY A 66 12.24 -15.84 11.48
N ARG A 67 11.59 -16.69 10.68
CA ARG A 67 12.02 -16.97 9.30
C ARG A 67 11.99 -15.73 8.40
N PHE A 68 10.97 -14.87 8.55
CA PHE A 68 10.92 -13.58 7.85
C PHE A 68 12.10 -12.68 8.26
N LYS A 69 12.33 -12.53 9.57
CA LYS A 69 13.43 -11.73 10.10
C LYS A 69 14.78 -12.22 9.56
N ASP A 70 15.04 -13.51 9.65
CA ASP A 70 16.33 -14.11 9.29
C ASP A 70 16.58 -13.97 7.78
N ILE A 71 15.57 -14.24 6.94
CA ILE A 71 15.71 -14.10 5.48
C ILE A 71 15.97 -12.63 5.09
N PHE A 72 15.24 -11.67 5.65
CA PHE A 72 15.49 -10.26 5.36
C PHE A 72 16.90 -9.83 5.78
N GLN A 73 17.36 -10.29 6.95
CA GLN A 73 18.71 -9.99 7.43
C GLN A 73 19.77 -10.57 6.49
N ASP A 74 19.63 -11.83 6.11
CA ASP A 74 20.52 -12.52 5.18
C ASP A 74 20.61 -11.80 3.82
N VAL A 75 19.46 -11.44 3.25
CA VAL A 75 19.38 -10.71 1.97
C VAL A 75 20.02 -9.32 2.09
N TYR A 76 19.74 -8.60 3.18
CA TYR A 76 20.34 -7.30 3.42
C TYR A 76 21.87 -7.38 3.45
N GLU A 77 22.42 -8.28 4.27
CA GLU A 77 23.87 -8.42 4.45
C GLU A 77 24.57 -8.85 3.16
N LYS A 78 24.01 -9.80 2.42
CA LYS A 78 24.63 -10.36 1.22
C LYS A 78 24.53 -9.43 0.02
N ASN A 79 23.45 -8.67 -0.11
CA ASN A 79 23.11 -8.01 -1.38
C ASN A 79 22.97 -6.48 -1.31
N TYR A 80 22.60 -5.90 -0.16
CA TYR A 80 22.15 -4.50 -0.12
C TYR A 80 22.90 -3.61 0.86
N LYS A 81 23.59 -4.16 1.85
CA LYS A 81 24.26 -3.39 2.91
C LYS A 81 25.18 -2.29 2.36
N ALA A 82 26.03 -2.63 1.39
CA ALA A 82 26.96 -1.66 0.80
C ALA A 82 26.24 -0.49 0.10
N ASP A 83 25.15 -0.77 -0.62
CA ASP A 83 24.37 0.25 -1.31
C ASP A 83 23.57 1.13 -0.34
N PHE A 84 23.05 0.53 0.75
CA PHE A 84 22.37 1.26 1.81
C PHE A 84 23.32 2.21 2.53
N GLU A 85 24.50 1.75 2.93
CA GLU A 85 25.54 2.57 3.56
C GLU A 85 25.99 3.70 2.64
N LYS A 86 26.21 3.42 1.35
CA LYS A 86 26.54 4.44 0.33
C LYS A 86 25.47 5.52 0.20
N ASN A 87 24.19 5.16 0.32
CA ASN A 87 23.07 6.10 0.26
C ASN A 87 22.69 6.69 1.62
N LYS A 88 23.43 6.36 2.70
CA LYS A 88 23.17 6.82 4.07
C LYS A 88 21.76 6.46 4.58
N ILE A 89 21.26 5.30 4.18
CA ILE A 89 20.01 4.70 4.66
C ILE A 89 20.32 3.37 5.37
N TRP A 90 19.37 2.85 6.13
CA TRP A 90 19.56 1.62 6.91
C TRP A 90 18.36 0.68 6.80
N TYR A 91 18.61 -0.57 7.16
CA TYR A 91 17.58 -1.59 7.39
C TYR A 91 17.52 -1.91 8.88
N GLU A 92 16.31 -2.02 9.43
CA GLU A 92 16.09 -2.43 10.81
C GLU A 92 14.87 -3.36 10.94
N HIS A 93 15.01 -4.43 11.73
CA HIS A 93 13.87 -5.25 12.15
C HIS A 93 13.29 -4.71 13.46
N ARG A 94 11.96 -4.62 13.53
CA ARG A 94 11.22 -4.24 14.74
C ARG A 94 10.10 -5.22 15.05
N LEU A 95 9.66 -5.22 16.31
CA LEU A 95 8.41 -5.88 16.67
C LEU A 95 7.23 -5.04 16.15
N ILE A 96 6.17 -5.69 15.69
CA ILE A 96 5.01 -5.00 15.10
C ILE A 96 4.37 -3.98 16.06
N ASP A 97 4.31 -4.28 17.35
CA ASP A 97 3.82 -3.35 18.39
C ASP A 97 4.72 -2.14 18.60
N ASP A 98 6.05 -2.30 18.53
CA ASP A 98 6.97 -1.16 18.55
C ASP A 98 6.86 -0.36 17.25
N MET A 99 6.73 -1.04 16.11
CA MET A 99 6.67 -0.38 14.81
C MET A 99 5.42 0.49 14.67
N VAL A 100 4.23 0.01 15.07
CA VAL A 100 3.02 0.85 15.04
C VAL A 100 3.15 2.07 15.96
N ALA A 101 3.80 1.93 17.12
CA ALA A 101 4.06 3.05 18.02
C ALA A 101 5.08 4.03 17.43
N GLN A 102 6.11 3.53 16.75
CA GLN A 102 7.09 4.33 16.03
C GLN A 102 6.44 5.13 14.91
N VAL A 103 5.54 4.52 14.14
CA VAL A 103 4.82 5.17 13.03
C VAL A 103 4.00 6.36 13.52
N ILE A 104 3.29 6.23 14.65
CA ILE A 104 2.50 7.32 15.24
C ILE A 104 3.39 8.49 15.70
N LYS A 105 4.58 8.20 16.22
CA LYS A 105 5.51 9.22 16.75
C LYS A 105 6.42 9.82 15.68
N SER A 106 6.58 9.14 14.55
CA SER A 106 7.54 9.49 13.51
C SER A 106 7.04 10.63 12.63
N LYS A 107 7.97 11.30 11.95
CA LYS A 107 7.67 12.27 10.88
C LYS A 107 7.45 11.59 9.51
N GLY A 108 7.43 10.26 9.45
CA GLY A 108 7.38 9.50 8.20
C GLY A 108 8.74 9.40 7.51
N GLY A 109 8.73 9.15 6.19
CA GLY A 109 9.95 9.10 5.37
C GLY A 109 10.74 7.79 5.46
N PHE A 110 10.05 6.67 5.54
CA PHE A 110 10.64 5.33 5.57
C PHE A 110 9.77 4.34 4.79
N ILE A 111 10.36 3.22 4.37
CA ILE A 111 9.64 2.07 3.83
C ILE A 111 9.31 1.13 5.00
N TRP A 112 8.05 0.70 5.09
CA TRP A 112 7.60 -0.27 6.07
C TRP A 112 7.18 -1.56 5.37
N SER A 113 8.02 -2.58 5.48
CA SER A 113 7.74 -3.93 5.03
C SER A 113 6.85 -4.63 6.05
N CYS A 114 5.59 -4.83 5.69
CA CYS A 114 4.61 -5.56 6.48
C CYS A 114 4.41 -6.97 5.92
N LYS A 115 4.12 -7.94 6.81
CA LYS A 115 3.55 -9.22 6.37
C LYS A 115 2.15 -8.98 5.79
N ASN A 116 1.64 -9.93 5.02
CA ASN A 116 0.37 -9.81 4.29
C ASN A 116 -0.76 -9.17 5.13
N TYR A 117 -1.14 -9.79 6.26
CA TYR A 117 -2.19 -9.26 7.14
C TYR A 117 -1.86 -7.91 7.78
N ASP A 118 -0.60 -7.72 8.21
CA ASP A 118 -0.18 -6.45 8.80
C ASP A 118 -0.24 -5.32 7.76
N GLY A 119 0.10 -5.61 6.49
CA GLY A 119 0.06 -4.65 5.39
C GLY A 119 -1.36 -4.20 5.08
N ASP A 120 -2.28 -5.16 4.98
CA ASP A 120 -3.71 -4.91 4.78
C ASP A 120 -4.26 -3.94 5.84
N VAL A 121 -4.14 -4.29 7.12
CA VAL A 121 -4.68 -3.47 8.22
C VAL A 121 -3.97 -2.12 8.36
N GLN A 122 -2.64 -2.10 8.30
CA GLN A 122 -1.89 -0.87 8.58
C GLN A 122 -1.92 0.11 7.41
N SER A 123 -2.03 -0.36 6.16
CA SER A 123 -2.14 0.54 5.01
C SER A 123 -3.41 1.41 5.08
N ASP A 124 -4.55 0.83 5.46
CA ASP A 124 -5.80 1.56 5.67
C ASP A 124 -5.71 2.62 6.77
N ILE A 125 -5.07 2.27 7.90
CA ILE A 125 -4.86 3.21 9.01
C ILE A 125 -4.00 4.39 8.55
N ILE A 126 -2.94 4.11 7.79
CA ILE A 126 -2.03 5.15 7.28
C ILE A 126 -2.74 6.01 6.25
N ALA A 127 -3.46 5.42 5.29
CA ALA A 127 -4.23 6.17 4.29
C ALA A 127 -5.23 7.11 4.95
N GLN A 128 -5.97 6.61 5.95
CA GLN A 128 -6.92 7.42 6.71
C GLN A 128 -6.23 8.52 7.53
N GLY A 129 -5.05 8.25 8.11
CA GLY A 129 -4.27 9.22 8.86
C GLY A 129 -3.70 10.37 8.01
N TYR A 130 -3.36 10.09 6.74
CA TYR A 130 -2.93 11.12 5.78
C TYR A 130 -4.11 11.90 5.16
N GLY A 131 -5.34 11.39 5.28
CA GLY A 131 -6.55 12.13 4.95
C GLY A 131 -7.73 11.21 4.63
N SER A 132 -7.57 10.34 3.64
CA SER A 132 -8.63 9.45 3.17
C SER A 132 -8.04 8.24 2.45
N LEU A 133 -8.73 7.11 2.49
CA LEU A 133 -8.38 5.91 1.72
C LEU A 133 -8.28 6.20 0.21
N GLY A 134 -9.02 7.21 -0.28
CA GLY A 134 -8.96 7.66 -1.68
C GLY A 134 -7.65 8.35 -2.09
N LEU A 135 -6.73 8.61 -1.16
CA LEU A 135 -5.48 9.32 -1.38
C LEU A 135 -4.25 8.40 -1.42
N MET A 136 -4.43 7.08 -1.39
CA MET A 136 -3.34 6.12 -1.38
C MET A 136 -3.26 5.36 -2.71
N THR A 137 -2.04 5.24 -3.24
CA THR A 137 -1.73 4.36 -4.37
C THR A 137 -1.32 2.98 -3.89
N SER A 138 -1.82 1.92 -4.52
CA SER A 138 -1.31 0.56 -4.35
C SER A 138 -0.57 0.13 -5.61
N VAL A 139 0.67 -0.32 -5.46
CA VAL A 139 1.52 -0.76 -6.57
C VAL A 139 2.31 -2.00 -6.13
N LEU A 140 1.96 -3.15 -6.73
CA LEU A 140 2.68 -4.41 -6.57
C LEU A 140 3.86 -4.44 -7.55
N MET A 141 5.08 -4.59 -7.03
CA MET A 141 6.28 -4.78 -7.84
C MET A 141 6.77 -6.23 -7.74
N CYS A 142 6.82 -6.92 -8.89
CA CYS A 142 7.36 -8.26 -8.95
C CYS A 142 8.88 -8.27 -8.68
N PRO A 143 9.44 -9.40 -8.23
CA PRO A 143 10.87 -9.51 -7.90
C PRO A 143 11.80 -9.34 -9.11
N ASP A 144 11.28 -9.47 -10.33
CA ASP A 144 12.01 -9.22 -11.57
C ASP A 144 12.37 -7.74 -11.78
N GLY A 145 11.80 -6.83 -10.97
CA GLY A 145 11.97 -5.38 -11.07
C GLY A 145 11.37 -4.78 -12.34
N LYS A 146 10.59 -5.54 -13.10
CA LYS A 146 10.03 -5.17 -14.41
C LYS A 146 8.52 -5.25 -14.46
N THR A 147 7.91 -6.17 -13.73
CA THR A 147 6.46 -6.37 -13.75
C THR A 147 5.84 -5.60 -12.60
N VAL A 148 4.80 -4.82 -12.93
CA VAL A 148 4.07 -3.99 -11.97
C VAL A 148 2.58 -4.18 -12.17
N GLU A 149 1.85 -4.30 -11.08
CA GLU A 149 0.40 -4.21 -11.02
C GLU A 149 0.04 -3.01 -10.12
N ALA A 150 -0.94 -2.21 -10.55
CA ALA A 150 -1.32 -0.98 -9.87
C ALA A 150 -2.83 -0.95 -9.70
N GLU A 151 -3.28 -0.72 -8.47
CA GLU A 151 -4.69 -0.73 -8.08
C GLU A 151 -4.99 0.43 -7.12
N ALA A 152 -6.28 0.70 -6.92
CA ALA A 152 -6.71 1.57 -5.85
C ALA A 152 -6.58 0.81 -4.52
N ALA A 153 -6.06 1.45 -3.47
CA ALA A 153 -5.89 0.81 -2.17
C ALA A 153 -7.22 0.50 -1.44
N HIS A 154 -8.36 1.01 -1.94
CA HIS A 154 -9.67 0.81 -1.34
C HIS A 154 -10.51 -0.26 -2.07
N GLY A 155 -11.44 -0.87 -1.34
CA GLY A 155 -12.44 -1.77 -1.92
C GLY A 155 -13.48 -1.08 -2.81
N THR A 156 -14.54 -1.80 -3.17
CA THR A 156 -15.58 -1.36 -4.14
C THR A 156 -16.55 -0.29 -3.65
N VAL A 157 -16.35 0.27 -2.44
CA VAL A 157 -17.19 1.32 -1.84
C VAL A 157 -18.70 1.00 -1.92
N THR A 158 -19.08 -0.23 -1.54
CA THR A 158 -20.44 -0.77 -1.70
C THR A 158 -21.55 0.15 -1.20
N ARG A 159 -21.30 0.91 -0.12
CA ARG A 159 -22.28 1.88 0.42
C ARG A 159 -22.67 2.94 -0.61
N HIS A 160 -21.71 3.54 -1.30
CA HIS A 160 -21.97 4.54 -2.34
C HIS A 160 -22.59 3.88 -3.57
N TYR A 161 -22.18 2.66 -3.92
CA TYR A 161 -22.83 1.91 -4.99
C TYR A 161 -24.33 1.69 -4.74
N ARG A 162 -24.73 1.37 -3.50
CA ARG A 162 -26.16 1.26 -3.13
C ARG A 162 -26.92 2.59 -3.21
N GLN A 163 -26.26 3.72 -3.03
CA GLN A 163 -26.86 5.05 -3.23
C GLN A 163 -27.03 5.36 -4.72
N HIS A 164 -25.99 5.08 -5.51
CA HIS A 164 -26.03 5.20 -6.97
C HIS A 164 -27.15 4.37 -7.59
N GLN A 165 -27.36 3.12 -7.15
CA GLN A 165 -28.48 2.28 -7.60
C GLN A 165 -29.87 2.88 -7.35
N LYS A 166 -29.99 3.81 -6.41
CA LYS A 166 -31.23 4.54 -6.09
C LYS A 166 -31.33 5.88 -6.84
N GLY A 167 -30.38 6.20 -7.73
CA GLY A 167 -30.29 7.49 -8.41
C GLY A 167 -29.86 8.66 -7.52
N LEU A 168 -29.30 8.37 -6.34
CA LEU A 168 -28.82 9.41 -5.43
C LEU A 168 -27.41 9.87 -5.85
N PRO A 169 -27.09 11.17 -5.73
CA PRO A 169 -25.74 11.67 -6.00
C PRO A 169 -24.75 11.03 -5.02
N THR A 170 -23.52 10.79 -5.51
CA THR A 170 -22.42 10.26 -4.70
C THR A 170 -21.19 11.14 -4.83
N SER A 171 -20.35 11.14 -3.79
CA SER A 171 -19.07 11.85 -3.78
C SER A 171 -17.99 10.86 -3.35
N THR A 172 -17.79 9.84 -4.18
CA THR A 172 -16.71 8.86 -4.03
C THR A 172 -15.45 9.48 -4.59
N ASN A 173 -14.35 9.45 -3.85
CA ASN A 173 -13.08 10.00 -4.30
C ASN A 173 -12.46 9.13 -5.41
N PRO A 174 -12.28 9.65 -6.64
CA PRO A 174 -11.72 8.87 -7.74
C PRO A 174 -10.18 8.92 -7.82
N ILE A 175 -9.49 9.69 -6.95
CA ILE A 175 -8.04 9.95 -7.07
C ILE A 175 -7.23 8.65 -7.06
N ALA A 176 -7.46 7.75 -6.10
CA ALA A 176 -6.75 6.47 -6.04
C ALA A 176 -6.91 5.64 -7.33
N SER A 177 -8.12 5.61 -7.91
CA SER A 177 -8.40 4.92 -9.17
C SER A 177 -7.70 5.58 -10.37
N ILE A 178 -7.66 6.93 -10.42
CA ILE A 178 -6.91 7.67 -11.44
C ILE A 178 -5.42 7.39 -11.30
N PHE A 179 -4.90 7.40 -10.06
CA PHE A 179 -3.49 7.16 -9.80
C PHE A 179 -3.09 5.71 -10.12
N ALA A 180 -3.98 4.73 -9.95
CA ALA A 180 -3.74 3.37 -10.41
C ALA A 180 -3.46 3.34 -11.93
N TRP A 181 -4.27 4.04 -12.72
CA TRP A 181 -4.04 4.21 -14.16
C TRP A 181 -2.71 4.91 -14.45
N THR A 182 -2.45 6.08 -13.85
CA THR A 182 -1.23 6.84 -14.14
C THR A 182 0.03 6.11 -13.72
N ARG A 183 0.02 5.34 -12.62
CA ARG A 183 1.14 4.49 -12.21
C ARG A 183 1.41 3.38 -13.23
N GLY A 184 0.36 2.73 -13.75
CA GLY A 184 0.49 1.77 -14.85
C GLY A 184 1.05 2.40 -16.14
N LEU A 185 0.52 3.57 -16.54
CA LEU A 185 0.98 4.30 -17.73
C LEU A 185 2.42 4.79 -17.58
N ALA A 186 2.80 5.32 -16.42
CA ALA A 186 4.16 5.78 -16.15
C ALA A 186 5.17 4.61 -16.19
N HIS A 187 4.78 3.44 -15.68
CA HIS A 187 5.61 2.24 -15.79
C HIS A 187 5.75 1.78 -17.24
N ARG A 188 4.65 1.74 -18.01
CA ARG A 188 4.69 1.44 -19.44
C ARG A 188 5.59 2.41 -20.20
N ALA A 189 5.48 3.70 -19.89
CA ALA A 189 6.28 4.75 -20.49
C ALA A 189 7.77 4.57 -20.25
N LYS A 190 8.15 4.12 -19.05
CA LYS A 190 9.53 3.77 -18.70
C LYS A 190 10.03 2.57 -19.51
N LEU A 191 9.22 1.53 -19.66
CA LEU A 191 9.61 0.32 -20.37
C LEU A 191 9.75 0.55 -21.90
N ASP A 192 8.88 1.39 -22.48
CA ASP A 192 8.89 1.68 -23.92
C ASP A 192 9.68 2.92 -24.31
N ASN A 193 10.24 3.63 -23.32
CA ASN A 193 10.92 4.91 -23.51
C ASN A 193 10.03 5.94 -24.25
N THR A 194 8.78 6.10 -23.81
CA THR A 194 7.80 7.03 -24.39
C THR A 194 7.58 8.24 -23.45
N PRO A 195 8.39 9.31 -23.55
CA PRO A 195 8.35 10.43 -22.62
C PRO A 195 7.01 11.18 -22.62
N ASP A 196 6.31 11.24 -23.75
CA ASP A 196 5.00 11.91 -23.85
C ASP A 196 3.95 11.22 -22.97
N LEU A 197 3.97 9.89 -22.89
CA LEU A 197 3.09 9.12 -22.01
C LEU A 197 3.42 9.37 -20.53
N ALA A 198 4.72 9.48 -20.20
CA ALA A 198 5.15 9.83 -18.85
C ALA A 198 4.71 11.25 -18.48
N LYS A 199 4.82 12.21 -19.41
CA LYS A 199 4.35 13.58 -19.22
C LYS A 199 2.84 13.60 -18.97
N PHE A 200 2.05 12.92 -19.80
CA PHE A 200 0.60 12.82 -19.60
C PHE A 200 0.23 12.25 -18.23
N ALA A 201 0.86 11.16 -17.82
CA ALA A 201 0.61 10.54 -16.51
C ALA A 201 0.91 11.52 -15.36
N ASN A 202 2.02 12.25 -15.43
CA ASN A 202 2.40 13.25 -14.42
C ASN A 202 1.45 14.45 -14.43
N ASP A 203 1.04 14.95 -15.60
CA ASP A 203 0.12 16.08 -15.72
C ASP A 203 -1.27 15.72 -15.17
N LEU A 204 -1.73 14.48 -15.37
CA LEU A 204 -2.99 13.99 -14.81
C LEU A 204 -2.92 13.86 -13.28
N GLU A 205 -1.83 13.34 -12.72
CA GLU A 205 -1.62 13.33 -11.25
C GLU A 205 -1.59 14.75 -10.68
N ALA A 206 -0.84 15.66 -11.32
CA ALA A 206 -0.77 17.07 -10.92
C ALA A 206 -2.13 17.75 -10.98
N SER A 207 -2.93 17.47 -12.02
CA SER A 207 -4.29 18.02 -12.16
C SER A 207 -5.21 17.58 -11.02
N CYS A 208 -5.10 16.35 -10.54
CA CYS A 208 -5.87 15.90 -9.38
C CYS A 208 -5.48 16.67 -8.11
N ILE A 209 -4.19 16.88 -7.87
CA ILE A 209 -3.68 17.59 -6.69
C ILE A 209 -4.10 19.06 -6.74
N GLU A 210 -3.83 19.74 -7.86
CA GLU A 210 -4.12 21.15 -8.03
C GLU A 210 -5.63 21.45 -7.94
N THR A 211 -6.49 20.56 -8.44
CA THR A 211 -7.95 20.72 -8.31
C THR A 211 -8.38 20.71 -6.83
N VAL A 212 -7.79 19.84 -6.00
CA VAL A 212 -8.02 19.84 -4.54
C VAL A 212 -7.48 21.11 -3.88
N GLU A 213 -6.26 21.53 -4.25
CA GLU A 213 -5.62 22.75 -3.72
C GLU A 213 -6.41 24.03 -4.06
N ASP A 214 -7.10 24.04 -5.21
CA ASP A 214 -8.03 25.10 -5.62
C ASP A 214 -9.39 25.05 -4.87
N GLY A 215 -9.57 24.10 -3.96
CA GLY A 215 -10.78 23.95 -3.13
C GLY A 215 -11.87 23.07 -3.74
N HIS A 216 -11.63 22.48 -4.92
CA HIS A 216 -12.58 21.57 -5.57
C HIS A 216 -12.25 20.14 -5.16
N MET A 217 -13.06 19.54 -4.28
CA MET A 217 -12.73 18.23 -3.72
C MET A 217 -13.97 17.39 -3.42
N THR A 218 -13.79 16.09 -3.23
CA THR A 218 -14.87 15.20 -2.81
C THR A 218 -15.13 15.27 -1.30
N LYS A 219 -16.29 14.76 -0.88
CA LYS A 219 -16.83 14.91 0.47
C LYS A 219 -15.90 14.37 1.56
N ASP A 220 -15.20 13.28 1.29
CA ASP A 220 -14.22 12.69 2.20
C ASP A 220 -13.09 13.68 2.54
N LEU A 221 -12.59 14.43 1.55
CA LEU A 221 -11.57 15.46 1.75
C LEU A 221 -12.14 16.71 2.41
N ALA A 222 -13.35 17.13 2.03
CA ALA A 222 -14.00 18.25 2.70
C ALA A 222 -14.24 17.98 4.19
N ILE A 223 -14.51 16.72 4.58
CA ILE A 223 -14.64 16.31 5.98
C ILE A 223 -13.32 16.48 6.75
N THR A 224 -12.16 16.22 6.14
CA THR A 224 -10.87 16.36 6.83
C THR A 224 -10.52 17.83 7.11
N ILE A 225 -10.97 18.74 6.24
CA ILE A 225 -10.73 20.19 6.38
C ILE A 225 -11.73 20.83 7.34
N HIS A 226 -13.02 20.56 7.16
CA HIS A 226 -14.09 21.28 7.86
C HIS A 226 -14.60 20.56 9.11
N GLY A 227 -14.32 19.26 9.24
CA GLY A 227 -14.92 18.38 10.24
C GLY A 227 -16.32 17.90 9.84
N LEU A 228 -16.69 16.71 10.30
CA LEU A 228 -17.92 16.02 9.91
C LEU A 228 -19.19 16.83 10.19
N GLU A 229 -19.22 17.60 11.28
CA GLU A 229 -20.39 18.38 11.70
C GLU A 229 -20.62 19.64 10.86
N LYS A 230 -19.58 20.19 10.25
CA LYS A 230 -19.63 21.48 9.51
C LYS A 230 -19.65 21.30 8.00
N VAL A 231 -19.33 20.10 7.50
CA VAL A 231 -19.35 19.83 6.07
C VAL A 231 -20.78 19.93 5.53
N ASN A 232 -20.95 20.63 4.40
CA ASN A 232 -22.22 20.74 3.71
C ASN A 232 -21.97 20.72 2.19
N GLU A 233 -23.03 20.71 1.39
CA GLU A 233 -22.96 20.53 -0.07
C GLU A 233 -22.18 21.62 -0.82
N SER A 234 -21.97 22.81 -0.24
CA SER A 234 -21.11 23.83 -0.87
C SER A 234 -19.62 23.57 -0.70
N HIS A 235 -19.22 22.66 0.19
CA HIS A 235 -17.81 22.37 0.48
C HIS A 235 -17.24 21.23 -0.37
N TYR A 236 -18.06 20.53 -1.16
CA TYR A 236 -17.58 19.38 -1.93
C TYR A 236 -18.34 19.20 -3.25
N LEU A 237 -17.73 18.44 -4.14
CA LEU A 237 -18.28 18.07 -5.44
C LEU A 237 -18.78 16.62 -5.44
N THR A 238 -19.74 16.32 -6.33
CA THR A 238 -20.05 14.92 -6.65
C THR A 238 -18.88 14.28 -7.38
N THR A 239 -18.87 12.94 -7.47
CA THR A 239 -17.81 12.22 -8.20
C THR A 239 -17.67 12.73 -9.64
N GLU A 240 -18.79 12.95 -10.33
CA GLU A 240 -18.81 13.40 -11.74
C GLU A 240 -18.32 14.84 -11.88
N ASP A 241 -18.79 15.74 -11.02
CA ASP A 241 -18.37 17.15 -11.06
C ASP A 241 -16.86 17.29 -10.77
N TYR A 242 -16.34 16.46 -9.85
CA TYR A 242 -14.91 16.44 -9.54
C TYR A 242 -14.08 15.87 -10.70
N LEU A 243 -14.54 14.81 -11.37
CA LEU A 243 -13.90 14.29 -12.59
C LEU A 243 -13.88 15.35 -13.70
N GLN A 244 -14.95 16.10 -13.87
CA GLN A 244 -15.02 17.19 -14.84
C GLN A 244 -14.04 18.32 -14.48
N ALA A 245 -13.93 18.70 -13.22
CA ALA A 245 -12.97 19.71 -12.76
C ALA A 245 -11.50 19.28 -13.00
N ILE A 246 -11.17 18.00 -12.78
CA ILE A 246 -9.85 17.44 -13.14
C ILE A 246 -9.63 17.50 -14.65
N ALA A 247 -10.63 17.13 -15.46
CA ALA A 247 -10.51 17.13 -16.91
C ALA A 247 -10.25 18.55 -17.46
N ASP A 248 -10.93 19.56 -16.92
CA ASP A 248 -10.72 20.95 -17.32
C ASP A 248 -9.35 21.49 -16.89
N LYS A 249 -8.87 21.08 -15.71
CA LYS A 249 -7.49 21.35 -15.27
C LYS A 249 -6.45 20.69 -16.16
N LEU A 250 -6.66 19.43 -16.56
CA LEU A 250 -5.73 18.73 -17.43
C LEU A 250 -5.64 19.39 -18.82
N LYS A 251 -6.78 19.82 -19.38
CA LYS A 251 -6.80 20.52 -20.68
C LYS A 251 -5.91 21.77 -20.68
N THR A 252 -5.83 22.50 -19.57
CA THR A 252 -4.98 23.70 -19.51
C THR A 252 -3.49 23.38 -19.50
N LYS A 253 -3.10 22.16 -19.09
CA LYS A 253 -1.70 21.67 -19.12
C LYS A 253 -1.30 21.03 -20.45
N MET A 254 -2.29 20.60 -21.23
CA MET A 254 -2.09 19.94 -22.53
C MET A 254 -2.05 20.92 -23.71
N ASN A 255 -2.51 22.16 -23.52
CA ASN A 255 -2.42 23.26 -24.49
C ASN A 255 -1.09 24.01 -24.35
#